data_AF-A0A2I1GUC7-F1
#
_entry.id   AF-A0A2I1GUC7-F1
#
_cell.length_a   1.000
_cell.length_b   1.000
_cell.length_c   1.000
_cell.angle_alpha   90.00
_cell.angle_beta   90.00
_cell.angle_gamma   90.00
#
_symmetry.space_group_name_H-M   'P 1'
#
loop_
_entity.id
_entity.type
_entity.pdbx_description
1 polymer ?
#
loop_
_entity_poly.entity_id
_entity_poly.type
_entity_poly.pdbx_seq_one_letter_code
_entity_poly.pdbx_strand_id
1 'polypeptide(L)' 'LLHVADSIKYCGPSWTHWQFPMERVCGILQPLIKSKIKPYSNLANMLTLLQQFYML' A
#
# COMPACT_ATOMS: atom_id res chain seq x y z
N LEU A 1 -10.95 -13.58 -0.89
CA LEU A 1 -10.19 -14.43 -1.85
C LEU A 1 -11.00 -14.85 -3.08
N LEU A 2 -12.34 -14.75 -3.09
CA LEU A 2 -13.18 -15.24 -4.20
C LEU A 2 -12.93 -14.53 -5.56
N HIS A 3 -12.58 -13.24 -5.55
CA HIS A 3 -12.38 -12.47 -6.79
C HIS A 3 -10.97 -12.55 -7.40
N VAL A 4 -10.00 -13.18 -6.72
CA VAL A 4 -8.62 -13.17 -7.21
C VAL A 4 -8.48 -13.91 -8.53
N ALA A 5 -9.25 -14.99 -8.72
CA ALA A 5 -9.26 -15.78 -9.95
C ALA A 5 -9.83 -14.99 -11.14
N ASP A 6 -10.92 -14.25 -10.94
CA ASP A 6 -11.47 -13.34 -11.95
C ASP A 6 -10.46 -12.25 -12.31
N SER A 7 -9.85 -11.60 -11.32
CA SER A 7 -8.84 -10.57 -11.57
C SER A 7 -7.64 -11.08 -12.38
N ILE A 8 -7.21 -12.33 -12.16
CA ILE A 8 -6.12 -12.96 -12.92
C ILE A 8 -6.56 -13.22 -14.37
N LYS A 9 -7.81 -13.64 -14.58
CA LYS A 9 -8.35 -13.89 -15.93
C LYS A 9 -8.48 -12.60 -16.74
N TYR A 10 -8.88 -11.49 -16.11
CA TYR A 10 -9.08 -10.20 -16.77
C TYR A 10 -7.79 -9.37 -16.94
N CYS A 11 -6.91 -9.35 -15.93
CA CYS A 11 -5.70 -8.51 -15.92
C CYS A 11 -4.40 -9.28 -16.25
N GLY A 12 -4.46 -10.60 -16.43
CA GLY A 12 -3.30 -11.46 -16.63
C GLY A 12 -2.68 -11.94 -15.32
N PRO A 13 -1.48 -12.56 -15.37
CA PRO A 13 -0.83 -13.15 -14.20
C PRO A 13 -0.72 -12.14 -13.06
N SER A 14 -1.25 -12.51 -11.88
CA SER A 14 -1.25 -11.60 -10.73
C SER A 14 0.15 -11.09 -10.38
N TRP A 15 1.20 -11.87 -10.62
CA TRP A 15 2.54 -11.40 -10.31
C TRP A 15 2.95 -10.20 -11.17
N THR A 16 2.74 -10.26 -12.48
CA THR A 16 3.20 -9.19 -13.39
C THR A 16 2.36 -7.94 -13.28
N HIS A 17 1.05 -8.08 -13.07
CA HIS A 17 0.15 -6.94 -12.94
C HIS A 17 0.30 -6.21 -11.59
N TRP A 18 0.59 -6.94 -10.50
CA TRP A 18 0.64 -6.35 -9.16
C TRP A 18 2.03 -5.90 -8.73
N GLN A 19 3.10 -6.37 -9.40
CA GLN A 19 4.47 -6.00 -9.07
C GLN A 19 4.68 -4.48 -9.07
N PHE A 20 4.36 -3.81 -10.17
CA PHE A 20 4.57 -2.37 -10.32
C PHE A 20 3.77 -1.51 -9.31
N PRO A 21 2.45 -1.72 -9.12
CA PRO A 21 1.72 -0.95 -8.11
C PRO A 21 2.19 -1.26 -6.68
N MET A 22 2.60 -2.51 -6.38
CA MET A 22 3.16 -2.84 -5.07
C MET A 22 4.49 -2.14 -4.80
N GLU A 23 5.38 -2.07 -5.78
CA GLU A 23 6.65 -1.32 -5.65
C GLU A 23 6.39 0.17 -5.45
N ARG A 24 5.43 0.75 -6.16
CA ARG A 24 5.03 2.15 -5.98
C ARG A 24 4.47 2.42 -4.58
N VAL A 25 3.57 1.56 -4.10
CA VAL A 25 3.01 1.66 -2.74
C VAL A 25 4.12 1.52 -1.69
N CYS A 26 5.01 0.54 -1.84
CA CYS A 26 6.13 0.34 -0.92
C CYS A 26 7.08 1.55 -0.92
N GLY A 27 7.36 2.14 -2.09
CA GLY A 27 8.15 3.36 -2.23
C GLY A 27 7.56 4.56 -1.50
N ILE A 28 6.23 4.68 -1.44
CA ILE A 28 5.52 5.72 -0.68
C ILE A 28 5.53 5.40 0.82
N LEU A 29 5.38 4.12 1.19
CA LEU A 29 5.27 3.69 2.58
C LEU A 29 6.59 3.78 3.34
N GLN A 30 7.70 3.43 2.69
CA GLN A 30 9.04 3.46 3.28
C GLN A 30 9.42 4.80 3.95
N PRO A 31 9.27 5.98 3.30
CA PRO A 31 9.59 7.26 3.93
C PRO A 31 8.60 7.67 5.04
N LEU A 32 7.41 7.07 5.09
CA LEU A 32 6.43 7.32 6.17
C LEU A 32 6.81 6.61 7.47
N ILE A 33 7.62 5.55 7.40
CA ILE A 33 8.10 4.79 8.55
C ILE A 33 9.30 5.53 9.17
N LYS A 34 9.01 6.57 9.95
CA LYS A 34 10.04 7.40 10.61
C LYS A 34 10.57 6.79 11.92
N SER A 35 9.80 5.93 12.58
CA SER A 35 10.19 5.28 13.84
C SER A 35 10.70 3.86 13.61
N LYS A 36 11.89 3.56 14.11
CA LYS A 36 12.47 2.20 14.09
C LYS A 36 11.99 1.31 15.23
N ILE A 37 11.47 1.90 16.32
CA ILE A 37 11.08 1.17 17.55
C ILE A 37 9.63 0.68 17.44
N LYS A 38 8.73 1.51 16.90
CA LYS A 38 7.30 1.17 16.69
C LYS A 38 6.87 1.56 15.27
N PRO A 39 7.38 0.87 14.24
CA PRO A 39 7.17 1.24 12.84
C PRO A 39 5.70 1.24 12.44
N TYR A 40 4.94 0.22 12.85
CA TYR A 40 3.52 0.07 12.49
C TYR A 40 2.62 1.13 13.14
N SER A 41 2.82 1.41 14.42
CA SER A 41 2.04 2.43 15.13
C SER A 41 2.33 3.83 14.58
N ASN A 42 3.59 4.12 14.25
CA ASN A 42 3.97 5.38 13.63
C ASN A 42 3.40 5.51 12.21
N LEU A 43 3.44 4.43 11.43
CA LEU A 43 2.89 4.42 10.08
C LEU A 43 1.37 4.67 10.09
N ALA A 44 0.63 3.99 10.96
CA ALA A 44 -0.82 4.17 11.07
C ALA A 44 -1.20 5.62 11.44
N ASN A 45 -0.45 6.24 12.35
CA ASN A 45 -0.66 7.64 12.72
C ASN A 45 -0.38 8.58 11.53
N MET A 46 0.73 8.35 10.79
CA MET A 46 1.06 9.14 9.60
C MET A 46 0.02 9.00 8.48
N LEU A 47 -0.51 7.80 8.26
CA LEU A 47 -1.58 7.57 7.29
C LEU A 47 -2.87 8.31 7.69
N THR A 48 -3.22 8.31 8.98
CA THR A 48 -4.38 9.04 9.49
C THR A 48 -4.23 10.55 9.27
N LEU A 49 -3.05 11.10 9.58
CA LEU A 49 -2.75 12.51 9.35
C LEU A 49 -2.81 12.90 7.87
N LEU A 50 -2.24 12.07 6.99
CA LEU A 50 -2.33 12.29 5.54
C LEU A 50 -3.77 12.23 5.04
N GLN A 51 -4.56 11.28 5.53
CA GLN A 51 -5.97 11.16 5.17
C GLN A 51 -6.76 12.39 5.61
N GLN A 52 -6.51 12.92 6.81
CA GLN A 52 -7.14 14.16 7.28
C GLN A 52 -6.73 15.36 6.44
N PHE A 53 -5.46 15.47 6.04
CA PHE A 53 -4.99 16.53 5.15
C PHE A 53 -5.62 16.44 3.76
N TYR A 54 -5.82 15.24 3.23
CA TYR A 54 -6.41 15.03 1.91
C TYR A 54 -7.94 15.21 1.89
N MET A 55 -8.59 15.10 3.05
CA MET A 55 -10.02 15.30 3.24
C MET A 55 -10.38 16.77 3.53
N LEU A 56 -9.38 17.62 3.78
CA LEU A 56 -9.51 19.07 3.94
C LEU A 56 -9.33 19.78 2.60
#